data_AF-A0A3B8S3L4-F1
#
_entry.id   AF-A0A3B8S3L4-F1
#
_cell.length_a   1.000
_cell.length_b   1.000
_cell.length_c   1.000
_cell.angle_alpha   90.00
_cell.angle_beta   90.00
_cell.angle_gamma   90.00
#
_symmetry.space_group_name_H-M   'P 1'
#
loop_
_entity.id
_entity.type
_entity.pdbx_description
1 polymer ?
#
loop_
_entity_poly.entity_id
_entity_poly.type
_entity_poly.pdbx_seq_one_letter_code
_entity_poly.pdbx_strand_id
1 'polypeptide(L)'
;WILIITINHKKFEVSWLFIGLGFTLILLLEFGFYYYKTGNCFERILTVHNATQGISRRLELTYNDALYKRLTYAIPYILLRGNYIFGFYFYLVLGGILYAILSKSKELKCFIFWLISLYLILNFGSTSLKSYIPLLATQRHFYPLIFPGIIIISFYLYDAYKGILAKNLVKTKSFCISLIVIDLIMIFLNLFEHTITDIVFCSLLSISFLFCIYIITHHEKEINKTRYLIPILLVIIFLHSFYVVHAENKSIRKLTHNERTAISIFGTPPRKKIYTDCATKGVLEYLYAYRYDNVIVDFMNTNVKDISDCYIIINLENFVELNILYGIDIPGFVKNPPDTWKIIKKSITTKGGSYIIMQAGEL
;
A
#
# COMPACT_ATOMS: atom_id res chain seq x y z
N TRP A 1 11.85 2.05 -22.36
CA TRP A 1 11.98 0.83 -23.18
C TRP A 1 11.28 0.96 -24.53
N ILE A 2 10.01 1.41 -24.58
CA ILE A 2 9.37 1.82 -25.84
C ILE A 2 10.27 2.79 -26.59
N LEU A 3 10.76 3.86 -25.95
CA LEU A 3 11.71 4.80 -26.55
C LEU A 3 12.96 4.12 -27.16
N ILE A 4 13.48 3.06 -26.52
CA ILE A 4 14.68 2.33 -26.99
C ILE A 4 14.33 1.43 -28.18
N ILE A 5 13.19 0.73 -28.16
CA ILE A 5 12.67 -0.01 -29.33
C ILE A 5 12.43 0.95 -30.49
N THR A 6 11.79 2.09 -30.23
CA THR A 6 11.42 3.06 -31.25
C THR A 6 12.67 3.71 -31.87
N ILE A 7 13.69 3.99 -31.06
CA ILE A 7 15.01 4.45 -31.53
C ILE A 7 15.70 3.35 -32.36
N ASN A 8 15.72 2.11 -31.89
CA ASN A 8 16.38 1.00 -32.59
C ASN A 8 15.69 0.61 -33.90
N HIS A 9 14.35 0.71 -33.98
CA HIS A 9 13.60 0.38 -35.18
C HIS A 9 13.46 1.55 -36.16
N LYS A 10 14.04 2.72 -35.87
CA LYS A 10 13.99 3.96 -36.69
C LYS A 10 12.59 4.40 -37.16
N LYS A 11 11.53 3.83 -36.60
CA LYS A 11 10.14 4.16 -36.90
C LYS A 11 9.53 4.81 -35.67
N PHE A 12 9.91 6.07 -35.47
CA PHE A 12 9.25 6.90 -34.49
C PHE A 12 7.89 7.31 -35.04
N GLU A 13 6.86 6.59 -34.61
CA GLU A 13 5.49 6.94 -34.97
C GLU A 13 5.11 8.27 -34.30
N VAL A 14 4.53 9.18 -35.09
CA VAL A 14 4.08 10.51 -34.64
C VAL A 14 3.11 10.41 -33.46
N SER A 15 2.39 9.28 -33.33
CA SER A 15 1.54 8.93 -32.19
C SER A 15 2.24 9.09 -30.83
N TRP A 16 3.53 8.76 -30.73
CA TRP A 16 4.29 8.88 -29.48
C TRP A 16 4.54 10.33 -29.06
N LEU A 17 4.68 11.26 -30.02
CA LEU A 17 4.75 12.69 -29.70
C LEU A 17 3.45 13.16 -29.10
N PHE A 18 2.31 12.74 -29.64
CA PHE A 18 1.01 13.10 -29.09
C PHE A 18 0.81 12.59 -27.66
N ILE A 19 1.30 11.39 -27.34
CA ILE A 19 1.29 10.88 -25.96
C ILE A 19 2.15 11.77 -25.05
N GLY A 20 3.39 12.08 -25.45
CA GLY A 20 4.29 12.95 -24.68
C GLY A 20 3.75 14.36 -24.50
N LEU A 21 3.17 14.94 -25.55
CA LEU A 21 2.51 16.23 -25.53
C LEU A 21 1.25 16.22 -24.65
N GLY A 22 0.48 15.13 -24.66
CA GLY A 22 -0.68 14.96 -23.79
C GLY A 22 -0.29 14.99 -22.30
N PHE A 23 0.75 14.24 -21.91
CA PHE A 23 1.26 14.29 -20.54
C PHE A 23 1.80 15.67 -20.17
N THR A 24 2.55 16.30 -21.08
CA THR A 24 3.07 17.66 -20.87
C THR A 24 1.94 18.67 -20.70
N LEU A 25 0.89 18.59 -21.52
CA LEU A 25 -0.28 19.47 -21.42
C LEU A 25 -1.00 19.31 -20.09
N ILE A 26 -1.21 18.08 -19.61
CA ILE A 26 -1.82 17.83 -18.30
C ILE A 26 -0.98 18.47 -17.18
N LEU A 27 0.35 18.31 -17.21
CA LEU A 27 1.25 18.94 -16.25
C LEU A 27 1.19 20.48 -16.32
N LEU A 28 1.15 21.06 -17.52
CA LEU A 28 1.04 22.50 -17.70
C LEU A 28 -0.30 23.04 -17.21
N LEU A 29 -1.40 22.34 -17.46
CA LEU A 29 -2.73 22.71 -16.94
C LEU A 29 -2.77 22.65 -15.42
N GLU A 30 -2.12 21.64 -14.82
CA GLU A 30 -1.98 21.54 -13.38
C GLU A 30 -1.16 22.70 -12.80
N PHE A 31 0.01 23.00 -13.37
CA PHE A 31 0.82 24.15 -12.94
C PHE A 31 0.07 25.47 -13.10
N GLY A 32 -0.65 25.65 -14.21
CA GLY A 32 -1.49 26.83 -14.44
C GLY A 32 -2.62 26.95 -13.41
N PHE A 33 -3.26 25.83 -13.06
CA PHE A 33 -4.30 25.80 -12.02
C PHE A 33 -3.76 26.18 -10.64
N TYR A 34 -2.61 25.64 -10.24
CA TYR A 34 -1.98 26.01 -8.98
C TYR A 34 -1.50 27.46 -8.98
N TYR A 35 -0.88 27.93 -10.06
CA TYR A 35 -0.48 29.33 -10.21
C TYR A 35 -1.68 30.28 -10.08
N TYR A 36 -2.79 29.98 -10.74
CA TYR A 36 -4.03 30.77 -10.62
C TYR A 36 -4.55 30.82 -9.18
N LYS A 37 -4.47 29.72 -8.42
CA LYS A 37 -5.00 29.64 -7.05
C LYS A 37 -4.09 30.23 -5.99
N THR A 38 -2.77 30.06 -6.11
CA THR A 38 -1.82 30.36 -5.03
C THR A 38 -0.71 31.32 -5.43
N GLY A 39 -0.61 31.69 -6.72
CA GLY A 39 0.51 32.46 -7.25
C GLY A 39 1.79 31.63 -7.46
N ASN A 40 1.74 30.31 -7.26
CA ASN A 40 2.90 29.43 -7.34
C ASN A 40 2.64 28.18 -8.18
N CYS A 41 3.29 28.08 -9.35
CA CYS A 41 3.19 26.92 -10.26
C CYS A 41 3.61 25.60 -9.59
N PHE A 42 4.49 25.67 -8.61
CA PHE A 42 5.09 24.52 -7.94
C PHE A 42 4.46 24.21 -6.58
N GLU A 43 3.30 24.82 -6.26
CA GLU A 43 2.62 24.63 -4.98
C GLU A 43 2.48 23.16 -4.62
N ARG A 44 1.98 22.32 -5.54
CA ARG A 44 1.84 20.87 -5.30
C ARG A 44 3.16 20.20 -4.92
N ILE A 45 4.24 20.54 -5.61
CA ILE A 45 5.58 19.96 -5.34
C ILE A 45 6.04 20.41 -3.96
N LEU A 46 5.86 21.69 -3.62
CA LEU A 46 6.23 22.25 -2.30
C LEU A 46 5.37 21.67 -1.18
N THR A 47 4.06 21.56 -1.35
CA THR A 47 3.16 20.93 -0.35
C THR A 47 3.58 19.49 -0.10
N VAL A 48 3.86 18.71 -1.15
CA VAL A 48 4.33 17.32 -1.04
C VAL A 48 5.72 17.28 -0.40
N HIS A 49 6.62 18.19 -0.76
CA HIS A 49 7.96 18.29 -0.17
C HIS A 49 7.89 18.61 1.33
N ASN A 50 7.07 19.57 1.73
CA ASN A 50 6.90 19.96 3.13
C ASN A 50 6.23 18.84 3.95
N ALA A 51 5.21 18.19 3.38
CA ALA A 51 4.57 17.03 4.01
C ALA A 51 5.55 15.86 4.16
N THR A 52 6.34 15.56 3.13
CA THR A 52 7.35 14.49 3.20
C THR A 52 8.47 14.83 4.15
N GLN A 53 9.03 16.05 4.14
CA GLN A 53 10.03 16.48 5.12
C GLN A 53 9.52 16.38 6.56
N GLY A 54 8.26 16.79 6.81
CA GLY A 54 7.65 16.70 8.12
C GLY A 54 7.50 15.27 8.63
N ILE A 55 7.32 14.29 7.73
CA ILE A 55 7.32 12.88 8.09
C ILE A 55 8.77 12.37 8.22
N SER A 56 9.64 12.71 7.29
CA SER A 56 11.04 12.26 7.28
C SER A 56 11.85 12.73 8.48
N ARG A 57 11.61 13.94 9.00
CA ARG A 57 12.18 14.41 10.27
C ARG A 57 11.73 13.55 11.46
N ARG A 58 10.52 12.96 11.41
CA ARG A 58 10.05 11.99 12.42
C ARG A 58 10.71 10.64 12.26
N LEU A 59 11.25 10.35 11.08
CA LEU A 59 11.86 9.09 10.69
C LEU A 59 13.39 9.11 10.77
N GLU A 60 13.99 10.03 11.53
CA GLU A 60 15.44 10.07 11.84
C GLU A 60 15.92 8.87 12.68
N LEU A 61 15.34 7.68 12.45
CA LEU A 61 16.00 6.43 12.73
C LEU A 61 17.31 6.35 11.94
N THR A 62 18.29 5.69 12.54
CA THR A 62 19.58 5.34 11.94
C THR A 62 19.39 4.74 10.54
N TYR A 63 19.92 5.45 9.54
CA TYR A 63 19.80 5.20 8.10
C TYR A 63 19.90 3.71 7.69
N ASN A 64 20.86 2.98 8.26
CA ASN A 64 21.10 1.57 7.91
C ASN A 64 20.00 0.64 8.42
N ASP A 65 19.52 0.88 9.64
CA ASP A 65 18.49 0.04 10.25
C ASP A 65 17.16 0.22 9.53
N ALA A 66 16.85 1.45 9.12
CA ALA A 66 15.65 1.75 8.32
C ALA A 66 15.67 1.06 6.95
N LEU A 67 16.79 1.11 6.23
CA LEU A 67 16.92 0.46 4.93
C LEU A 67 16.85 -1.07 5.05
N TYR A 68 17.57 -1.66 6.01
CA TYR A 68 17.54 -3.09 6.26
C TYR A 68 16.14 -3.56 6.64
N LYS A 69 15.47 -2.86 7.57
CA LYS A 69 14.10 -3.14 7.99
C LYS A 69 13.12 -3.01 6.81
N ARG A 70 13.33 -2.06 5.90
CA ARG A 70 12.50 -1.93 4.67
C ARG A 70 12.67 -3.12 3.73
N LEU A 71 13.91 -3.48 3.42
CA LEU A 71 14.22 -4.56 2.47
C LEU A 71 13.81 -5.94 2.99
N THR A 72 14.01 -6.20 4.28
CA THR A 72 13.81 -7.54 4.88
C THR A 72 12.41 -7.74 5.45
N TYR A 73 11.80 -6.68 5.98
CA TYR A 73 10.53 -6.78 6.69
C TYR A 73 9.45 -5.91 6.06
N ALA A 74 9.58 -4.58 6.10
CA ALA A 74 8.44 -3.70 5.85
C ALA A 74 7.87 -3.83 4.43
N ILE A 75 8.70 -3.89 3.38
CA ILE A 75 8.19 -4.01 2.01
C ILE A 75 7.71 -5.42 1.69
N PRO A 76 8.46 -6.51 1.98
CA PRO A 76 7.93 -7.86 1.85
C PRO A 76 6.61 -8.05 2.63
N TYR A 77 6.54 -7.50 3.84
CA TYR A 77 5.31 -7.45 4.63
C TYR A 77 4.21 -6.70 3.88
N ILE A 78 4.45 -5.49 3.38
CA ILE A 78 3.41 -4.72 2.66
C ILE A 78 2.95 -5.42 1.35
N LEU A 79 3.85 -6.06 0.62
CA LEU A 79 3.53 -6.69 -0.66
C LEU A 79 2.87 -8.06 -0.50
N LEU A 80 3.37 -8.88 0.42
CA LEU A 80 2.92 -10.26 0.59
C LEU A 80 1.90 -10.40 1.71
N ARG A 81 2.06 -9.65 2.79
CA ARG A 81 1.16 -9.71 3.95
C ARG A 81 0.15 -8.57 3.98
N GLY A 82 0.44 -7.49 3.27
CA GLY A 82 -0.22 -6.21 3.46
C GLY A 82 -1.71 -6.30 3.16
N ASN A 83 -2.50 -6.21 4.25
CA ASN A 83 -3.88 -5.77 4.35
C ASN A 83 -4.61 -5.62 3.03
N TYR A 84 -5.73 -6.34 2.86
CA TYR A 84 -6.79 -6.19 1.83
C TYR A 84 -6.34 -5.66 0.45
N ILE A 85 -5.92 -4.40 0.32
CA ILE A 85 -5.49 -3.67 -0.89
C ILE A 85 -4.89 -4.55 -2.00
N PHE A 86 -3.82 -5.31 -1.72
CA PHE A 86 -3.16 -6.13 -2.75
C PHE A 86 -3.65 -7.58 -2.78
N GLY A 87 -4.18 -8.11 -1.68
CA GLY A 87 -4.68 -9.48 -1.62
C GLY A 87 -3.68 -10.53 -2.15
N PHE A 88 -4.14 -11.44 -3.01
CA PHE A 88 -3.29 -12.47 -3.63
C PHE A 88 -2.46 -12.01 -4.82
N TYR A 89 -2.52 -10.73 -5.15
CA TYR A 89 -1.92 -10.22 -6.36
C TYR A 89 -0.41 -10.50 -6.43
N PHE A 90 0.36 -10.09 -5.41
CA PHE A 90 1.81 -10.26 -5.43
C PHE A 90 2.27 -11.72 -5.27
N TYR A 91 1.44 -12.57 -4.66
CA TYR A 91 1.70 -14.01 -4.64
C TYR A 91 1.69 -14.59 -6.06
N LEU A 92 0.71 -14.23 -6.88
CA LEU A 92 0.67 -14.65 -8.29
C LEU A 92 1.80 -14.04 -9.12
N VAL A 93 2.22 -12.80 -8.81
CA VAL A 93 3.42 -12.21 -9.43
C VAL A 93 4.66 -13.05 -9.11
N LEU A 94 4.86 -13.45 -7.85
CA LEU A 94 5.95 -14.36 -7.46
C LEU A 94 5.86 -15.71 -8.18
N GLY A 95 4.65 -16.25 -8.34
CA GLY A 95 4.41 -17.44 -9.16
C GLY A 95 4.85 -17.28 -10.60
N GLY A 96 4.46 -16.18 -11.23
CA GLY A 96 4.87 -15.87 -12.60
C GLY A 96 6.39 -15.70 -12.75
N ILE A 97 7.05 -15.08 -11.76
CA ILE A 97 8.51 -14.98 -11.71
C ILE A 97 9.16 -16.36 -11.63
N LEU A 98 8.71 -17.20 -10.68
CA LEU A 98 9.23 -18.54 -10.49
C LEU A 98 8.99 -19.41 -11.72
N TYR A 99 7.80 -19.35 -12.30
CA TYR A 99 7.45 -20.00 -13.56
C TYR A 99 8.38 -19.56 -14.70
N ALA A 100 8.67 -18.27 -14.84
CA ALA A 100 9.56 -17.76 -15.88
C ALA A 100 10.98 -18.34 -15.75
N ILE A 101 11.47 -18.47 -14.51
CA ILE A 101 12.78 -19.06 -14.21
C ILE A 101 12.79 -20.54 -14.58
N LEU A 102 11.79 -21.30 -14.14
CA LEU A 102 11.69 -22.75 -14.37
C LEU A 102 11.47 -23.10 -15.85
N SER A 103 10.61 -22.35 -16.54
CA SER A 103 10.28 -22.54 -17.97
C SER A 103 11.29 -21.90 -18.93
N LYS A 104 12.24 -21.10 -18.41
CA LYS A 104 13.21 -20.32 -19.18
C LYS A 104 12.57 -19.35 -20.21
N SER A 105 11.35 -18.87 -19.97
CA SER A 105 10.70 -17.87 -20.84
C SER A 105 11.53 -16.60 -20.93
N LYS A 106 11.91 -16.20 -22.14
CA LYS A 106 12.70 -14.97 -22.38
C LYS A 106 11.83 -13.73 -22.34
N GLU A 107 10.58 -13.88 -22.74
CA GLU A 107 9.57 -12.83 -22.83
C GLU A 107 9.28 -12.25 -21.43
N LEU A 108 9.10 -13.12 -20.43
CA LEU A 108 8.86 -12.71 -19.05
C LEU A 108 10.04 -11.97 -18.41
N LYS A 109 11.29 -12.27 -18.80
CA LYS A 109 12.48 -11.65 -18.20
C LYS A 109 12.46 -10.13 -18.30
N CYS A 110 11.94 -9.58 -19.39
CA CYS A 110 11.84 -8.13 -19.57
C CYS A 110 10.89 -7.50 -18.54
N PHE A 111 9.71 -8.10 -18.34
CA PHE A 111 8.73 -7.60 -17.37
C PHE A 111 9.18 -7.81 -15.92
N ILE A 112 9.89 -8.92 -15.64
CA ILE A 112 10.51 -9.17 -14.35
C ILE A 112 11.59 -8.12 -14.07
N PHE A 113 12.43 -7.80 -15.05
CA PHE A 113 13.42 -6.73 -14.91
C PHE A 113 12.77 -5.37 -14.66
N TRP A 114 11.66 -5.07 -15.35
CA TRP A 114 10.89 -3.84 -15.11
C TRP A 114 10.32 -3.79 -13.68
N LEU A 115 9.70 -4.88 -13.21
CA LEU A 115 9.21 -4.99 -11.84
C LEU A 115 10.34 -4.80 -10.82
N ILE A 116 11.47 -5.50 -10.99
CA ILE A 116 12.62 -5.41 -10.09
C ILE A 116 13.18 -3.98 -10.09
N SER A 117 13.27 -3.34 -11.25
CA SER A 117 13.77 -1.96 -11.35
C SER A 117 12.88 -0.98 -10.56
N LEU A 118 11.56 -1.08 -10.69
CA LEU A 118 10.63 -0.29 -9.89
C LEU A 118 10.72 -0.64 -8.40
N TYR A 119 10.83 -1.92 -8.05
CA TYR A 119 11.00 -2.36 -6.67
C TYR A 119 12.25 -1.75 -6.04
N LEU A 120 13.37 -1.74 -6.77
CA LEU A 120 14.62 -1.10 -6.33
C LEU A 120 14.44 0.41 -6.20
N ILE A 121 13.81 1.09 -7.16
CA ILE A 121 13.51 2.53 -7.06
C ILE A 121 12.67 2.84 -5.82
N LEU A 122 11.69 2.00 -5.48
CA LEU A 122 10.86 2.24 -4.30
C LEU A 122 11.61 2.01 -2.98
N ASN A 123 12.57 1.07 -2.95
CA ASN A 123 13.40 0.81 -1.77
C ASN A 123 14.51 1.85 -1.59
N PHE A 124 15.20 2.20 -2.67
CA PHE A 124 16.40 3.06 -2.68
C PHE A 124 16.13 4.48 -3.18
N GLY A 125 14.87 4.82 -3.46
CA GLY A 125 14.48 6.16 -3.88
C GLY A 125 14.53 7.16 -2.72
N SER A 126 14.94 8.38 -3.04
CA SER A 126 15.00 9.50 -2.11
C SER A 126 14.03 10.61 -2.52
N THR A 127 13.38 11.25 -1.55
CA THR A 127 12.61 12.50 -1.79
C THR A 127 13.48 13.75 -1.82
N SER A 128 14.77 13.64 -1.50
CA SER A 128 15.73 14.75 -1.49
C SER A 128 16.97 14.40 -2.31
N LEU A 129 17.49 15.38 -3.05
CA LEU A 129 18.75 15.28 -3.80
C LEU A 129 19.97 15.61 -2.94
N LYS A 130 19.79 16.38 -1.85
CA LYS A 130 20.88 16.85 -0.98
C LYS A 130 21.22 15.84 0.11
N SER A 131 20.21 15.12 0.57
CA SER A 131 20.29 14.14 1.64
C SER A 131 19.41 12.95 1.26
N TYR A 132 19.85 11.73 1.59
CA TYR A 132 19.00 10.58 1.37
C TYR A 132 17.83 10.60 2.36
N ILE A 133 16.63 10.73 1.82
CA ILE A 133 15.39 10.69 2.58
C ILE A 133 14.56 9.55 1.98
N PRO A 134 14.50 8.37 2.62
CA PRO A 134 13.85 7.21 2.03
C PRO A 134 12.38 7.52 1.70
N LEU A 135 11.93 7.08 0.53
CA LEU A 135 10.51 7.13 0.16
C LEU A 135 9.65 6.46 1.26
N LEU A 136 8.50 7.05 1.54
CA LEU A 136 7.54 6.51 2.50
C LEU A 136 7.02 5.16 2.01
N ALA A 137 7.21 4.11 2.81
CA ALA A 137 6.70 2.77 2.54
C ALA A 137 5.20 2.67 2.86
N THR A 138 4.37 3.46 2.17
CA THR A 138 2.90 3.28 2.24
C THR A 138 2.42 2.47 1.06
N GLN A 139 1.33 1.73 1.24
CA GLN A 139 0.76 0.82 0.23
C GLN A 139 0.59 1.49 -1.14
N ARG A 140 0.13 2.75 -1.19
CA ARG A 140 -0.10 3.48 -2.45
C ARG A 140 1.17 3.71 -3.28
N HIS A 141 2.33 3.81 -2.65
CA HIS A 141 3.60 3.96 -3.37
C HIS A 141 3.98 2.69 -4.17
N PHE A 142 3.36 1.54 -3.88
CA PHE A 142 3.59 0.30 -4.60
C PHE A 142 2.66 0.09 -5.79
N TYR A 143 1.69 0.99 -6.04
CA TYR A 143 0.82 0.92 -7.22
C TYR A 143 1.56 0.85 -8.57
N PRO A 144 2.72 1.52 -8.76
CA PRO A 144 3.51 1.34 -9.97
C PRO A 144 3.95 -0.11 -10.24
N LEU A 145 4.08 -0.95 -9.20
CA LEU A 145 4.41 -2.38 -9.36
C LEU A 145 3.23 -3.20 -9.92
N ILE A 146 2.01 -2.66 -9.87
CA ILE A 146 0.82 -3.34 -10.39
C ILE A 146 0.92 -3.52 -11.92
N PHE A 147 1.46 -2.54 -12.64
CA PHE A 147 1.52 -2.63 -14.10
C PHE A 147 2.37 -3.81 -14.62
N PRO A 148 3.68 -3.92 -14.27
CA PRO A 148 4.46 -5.06 -14.70
C PRO A 148 3.94 -6.38 -14.11
N GLY A 149 3.41 -6.38 -12.88
CA GLY A 149 2.90 -7.61 -12.28
C GLY A 149 1.64 -8.15 -12.97
N ILE A 150 0.70 -7.31 -13.42
CA ILE A 150 -0.49 -7.76 -14.19
C ILE A 150 -0.02 -8.43 -15.48
N ILE A 151 0.99 -7.86 -16.15
CA ILE A 151 1.53 -8.44 -17.39
C ILE A 151 2.21 -9.78 -17.10
N ILE A 152 3.01 -9.88 -16.02
CA ILE A 152 3.64 -11.12 -15.59
C ILE A 152 2.58 -12.19 -15.32
N ILE A 153 1.54 -11.88 -14.55
CA ILE A 153 0.44 -12.81 -14.24
C ILE A 153 -0.29 -13.22 -15.51
N SER A 154 -0.64 -12.27 -16.37
CA SER A 154 -1.39 -12.54 -17.61
C SER A 154 -0.62 -13.49 -18.53
N PHE A 155 0.68 -13.21 -18.72
CA PHE A 155 1.53 -14.07 -19.54
C PHE A 155 1.79 -15.43 -18.88
N TYR A 156 2.00 -15.46 -17.57
CA TYR A 156 2.12 -16.68 -16.77
C TYR A 156 0.92 -17.61 -16.97
N LEU A 157 -0.30 -17.11 -16.77
CA LEU A 157 -1.52 -17.91 -16.94
C LEU A 157 -1.74 -18.32 -18.40
N TYR A 158 -1.50 -17.42 -19.35
CA TYR A 158 -1.66 -17.71 -20.78
C TYR A 158 -0.68 -18.77 -21.28
N ASP A 159 0.60 -18.63 -20.93
CA ASP A 159 1.64 -19.57 -21.38
C ASP A 159 1.48 -20.93 -20.70
N ALA A 160 1.07 -20.96 -19.43
CA ALA A 160 0.69 -22.19 -18.74
C ALA A 160 -0.52 -22.87 -19.41
N TYR A 161 -1.57 -22.11 -19.74
CA TYR A 161 -2.74 -22.63 -20.46
C TYR A 161 -2.37 -23.24 -21.81
N LYS A 162 -1.56 -22.53 -22.60
CA LYS A 162 -1.02 -23.05 -23.86
C LYS A 162 -0.18 -24.31 -23.66
N GLY A 163 0.68 -24.32 -22.64
CA GLY A 163 1.47 -25.49 -22.27
C GLY A 163 0.59 -26.69 -21.96
N ILE A 164 -0.47 -26.50 -21.20
CA ILE A 164 -1.46 -27.52 -20.87
C ILE A 164 -2.16 -28.05 -22.12
N LEU A 165 -2.69 -27.16 -22.98
CA LEU A 165 -3.37 -27.57 -24.23
C LEU A 165 -2.45 -28.33 -25.18
N ALA A 166 -1.18 -27.90 -25.28
CA ALA A 166 -0.16 -28.55 -26.08
C ALA A 166 0.43 -29.81 -25.42
N LYS A 167 -0.05 -30.19 -24.23
CA LYS A 167 0.51 -31.27 -23.39
C LYS A 167 2.02 -31.14 -23.16
N ASN A 168 2.53 -29.90 -23.09
CA ASN A 168 3.94 -29.61 -22.81
C ASN A 168 4.23 -29.83 -21.33
N LEU A 169 4.78 -31.02 -21.02
CA LEU A 169 5.04 -31.46 -19.66
C LEU A 169 5.94 -30.50 -18.86
N VAL A 170 6.96 -29.91 -19.50
CA VAL A 170 7.90 -29.00 -18.82
C VAL A 170 7.18 -27.74 -18.33
N LYS A 171 6.33 -27.15 -19.18
CA LYS A 171 5.54 -25.97 -18.80
C LYS A 171 4.50 -26.31 -17.75
N THR A 172 3.78 -27.41 -17.89
CA THR A 172 2.78 -27.85 -16.91
C THR A 172 3.42 -28.12 -15.55
N LYS A 173 4.57 -28.81 -15.50
CA LYS A 173 5.32 -29.03 -14.24
C LYS A 173 5.80 -27.71 -13.64
N SER A 174 6.36 -26.82 -14.45
CA SER A 174 6.81 -25.50 -13.97
C SER A 174 5.67 -24.70 -13.36
N PHE A 175 4.49 -24.71 -13.98
CA PHE A 175 3.28 -24.07 -13.47
C PHE A 175 2.85 -24.67 -12.13
N CYS A 176 2.74 -25.99 -12.05
CA CYS A 176 2.36 -26.68 -10.81
C CYS A 176 3.35 -26.42 -9.67
N ILE A 177 4.66 -26.51 -9.94
CA ILE A 177 5.71 -26.21 -8.95
C ILE A 177 5.59 -24.75 -8.47
N SER A 178 5.34 -23.81 -9.37
CA SER A 178 5.22 -22.41 -8.98
C SER A 178 4.02 -22.16 -8.05
N LEU A 179 2.87 -22.78 -8.31
CA LEU A 179 1.71 -22.71 -7.41
C LEU A 179 2.02 -23.33 -6.04
N ILE A 180 2.64 -24.52 -6.03
CA ILE A 180 3.05 -25.21 -4.80
C ILE A 180 3.92 -24.32 -3.92
N VAL A 181 4.92 -23.66 -4.51
CA VAL A 181 5.83 -22.78 -3.76
C VAL A 181 5.11 -21.54 -3.22
N ILE A 182 4.21 -20.93 -4.01
CA ILE A 182 3.41 -19.80 -3.55
C ILE A 182 2.54 -20.19 -2.35
N ASP A 183 1.87 -21.33 -2.43
CA ASP A 183 0.98 -21.82 -1.37
C ASP A 183 1.76 -22.04 -0.07
N LEU A 184 2.96 -22.63 -0.15
CA LEU A 184 3.83 -22.78 1.01
C LEU A 184 4.26 -21.44 1.61
N ILE A 185 4.62 -20.45 0.78
CA ILE A 185 4.97 -19.10 1.25
C ILE A 185 3.76 -18.47 1.94
N MET A 186 2.57 -18.58 1.34
CA MET A 186 1.32 -18.07 1.90
C MET A 186 1.01 -18.70 3.26
N ILE A 187 1.07 -20.03 3.35
CA ILE A 187 0.84 -20.75 4.61
C ILE A 187 1.84 -20.27 5.67
N PHE A 188 3.12 -20.18 5.32
CA PHE A 188 4.16 -19.74 6.24
C PHE A 188 3.93 -18.32 6.75
N LEU A 189 3.59 -17.37 5.87
CA LEU A 189 3.35 -15.98 6.27
C LEU A 189 2.06 -15.82 7.10
N ASN A 190 1.04 -16.64 6.84
CA ASN A 190 -0.25 -16.58 7.52
C ASN A 190 -0.30 -17.34 8.86
N LEU A 191 0.70 -18.16 9.17
CA LEU A 191 0.80 -18.86 10.47
C LEU A 191 0.95 -17.91 11.67
N PHE A 192 1.36 -16.66 11.45
CA PHE A 192 1.76 -15.76 12.53
C PHE A 192 0.75 -14.68 12.92
N GLU A 193 -0.26 -14.36 12.09
CA GLU A 193 -1.30 -13.35 12.40
C GLU A 193 -2.62 -13.79 11.75
N HIS A 194 -3.42 -14.59 12.45
CA HIS A 194 -4.62 -15.19 11.85
C HIS A 194 -5.80 -14.21 11.75
N THR A 195 -6.35 -14.07 10.54
CA THR A 195 -7.81 -13.94 10.38
C THR A 195 -8.38 -15.24 9.81
N ILE A 196 -9.57 -15.64 10.24
CA ILE A 196 -10.26 -16.85 9.76
C ILE A 196 -10.38 -16.84 8.22
N THR A 197 -10.49 -15.66 7.62
CA THR A 197 -10.60 -15.51 6.17
C THR A 197 -9.32 -15.87 5.44
N ASP A 198 -8.15 -15.56 6.00
CA ASP A 198 -6.87 -15.95 5.39
C ASP A 198 -6.74 -17.47 5.37
N ILE A 199 -7.21 -18.15 6.42
CA ILE A 199 -7.22 -19.62 6.53
C ILE A 199 -8.14 -20.24 5.47
N VAL A 200 -9.35 -19.71 5.29
CA VAL A 200 -10.31 -20.22 4.29
C VAL A 200 -9.76 -20.06 2.88
N PHE A 201 -9.19 -18.90 2.53
CA PHE A 201 -8.63 -18.72 1.20
C PHE A 201 -7.34 -19.53 0.98
N CYS A 202 -6.47 -19.64 1.99
CA CYS A 202 -5.35 -20.58 1.95
C CYS A 202 -5.83 -22.01 1.67
N SER A 203 -6.96 -22.44 2.26
CA SER A 203 -7.50 -23.78 2.01
C SER A 203 -7.98 -24.00 0.57
N LEU A 204 -8.54 -22.97 -0.08
CA LEU A 204 -8.95 -23.03 -1.49
C LEU A 204 -7.75 -23.11 -2.44
N LEU A 205 -6.66 -22.39 -2.12
CA LEU A 205 -5.39 -22.51 -2.83
C LEU A 205 -4.74 -23.89 -2.58
N SER A 206 -4.82 -24.42 -1.36
CA SER A 206 -4.39 -25.80 -1.04
C SER A 206 -5.17 -26.88 -1.81
N ILE A 207 -6.40 -26.63 -2.25
CA ILE A 207 -7.10 -27.55 -3.17
C ILE A 207 -6.44 -27.51 -4.56
N SER A 208 -6.04 -26.33 -5.02
CA SER A 208 -5.25 -26.17 -6.25
C SER A 208 -3.88 -26.85 -6.12
N PHE A 209 -3.25 -26.78 -4.95
CA PHE A 209 -2.03 -27.51 -4.59
C PHE A 209 -2.17 -29.04 -4.72
N LEU A 210 -3.18 -29.62 -4.06
CA LEU A 210 -3.43 -31.07 -4.09
C LEU A 210 -3.72 -31.53 -5.51
N PHE A 211 -4.46 -30.73 -6.27
CA PHE A 211 -4.73 -31.00 -7.68
C PHE A 211 -3.46 -30.91 -8.53
N CYS A 212 -2.57 -29.93 -8.28
CA CYS A 212 -1.26 -29.84 -8.93
C CYS A 212 -0.38 -31.06 -8.66
N ILE A 213 -0.32 -31.54 -7.40
CA ILE A 213 0.39 -32.77 -7.05
C ILE A 213 -0.19 -33.97 -7.80
N TYR A 214 -1.51 -34.12 -7.80
CA TYR A 214 -2.21 -35.19 -8.52
C TYR A 214 -1.86 -35.20 -10.02
N ILE A 215 -1.78 -34.03 -10.66
CA ILE A 215 -1.39 -33.90 -12.06
C ILE A 215 0.06 -34.33 -12.28
N ILE A 216 0.97 -33.87 -11.41
CA ILE A 216 2.40 -34.21 -11.49
C ILE A 216 2.58 -35.73 -11.35
N THR A 217 1.80 -36.40 -10.49
CA THR A 217 1.92 -37.84 -10.24
C THR A 217 1.24 -38.70 -11.29
N HIS A 218 0.15 -38.26 -11.94
CA HIS A 218 -0.61 -39.07 -12.92
C HIS A 218 -0.47 -38.68 -14.41
N HIS A 219 0.52 -37.84 -14.70
CA HIS A 219 1.34 -37.70 -15.91
C HIS A 219 0.72 -37.60 -17.33
N GLU A 220 -0.32 -38.34 -17.72
CA GLU A 220 -0.83 -38.31 -19.13
C GLU A 220 -2.34 -38.37 -19.30
N LYS A 221 -3.06 -39.22 -18.54
CA LYS A 221 -4.50 -39.42 -18.76
C LYS A 221 -5.36 -38.24 -18.30
N GLU A 222 -4.83 -37.43 -17.38
CA GLU A 222 -5.61 -36.43 -16.64
C GLU A 222 -5.29 -34.98 -17.05
N ILE A 223 -4.36 -34.77 -17.99
CA ILE A 223 -3.99 -33.42 -18.48
C ILE A 223 -5.22 -32.65 -18.98
N ASN A 224 -6.20 -33.34 -19.58
CA ASN A 224 -7.43 -32.71 -20.06
C ASN A 224 -8.26 -32.07 -18.93
N LYS A 225 -8.23 -32.57 -17.70
CA LYS A 225 -8.96 -31.97 -16.57
C LYS A 225 -8.28 -30.69 -16.07
N THR A 226 -6.99 -30.53 -16.31
CA THR A 226 -6.20 -29.36 -15.87
C THR A 226 -6.59 -28.06 -16.57
N ARG A 227 -7.25 -28.15 -17.72
CA ARG A 227 -7.78 -26.98 -18.44
C ARG A 227 -8.80 -26.17 -17.63
N TYR A 228 -9.46 -26.81 -16.64
CA TYR A 228 -10.43 -26.14 -15.78
C TYR A 228 -9.78 -25.44 -14.57
N LEU A 229 -8.53 -25.75 -14.25
CA LEU A 229 -7.83 -25.16 -13.11
C LEU A 229 -7.67 -23.64 -13.28
N ILE A 230 -7.33 -23.17 -14.48
CA ILE A 230 -7.14 -21.74 -14.75
C ILE A 230 -8.45 -20.95 -14.61
N PRO A 231 -9.58 -21.36 -15.22
CA PRO A 231 -10.88 -20.73 -14.96
C PRO A 231 -11.27 -20.72 -13.47
N ILE A 232 -11.05 -21.82 -12.75
CA ILE A 232 -11.34 -21.90 -11.30
C ILE A 232 -10.47 -20.90 -10.52
N LEU A 233 -9.17 -20.86 -10.82
CA LEU A 233 -8.24 -19.91 -10.20
C LEU A 233 -8.68 -18.46 -10.46
N LEU A 234 -9.10 -18.13 -11.68
CA LEU A 234 -9.61 -16.80 -12.03
C LEU A 234 -10.88 -16.44 -11.24
N VAL A 235 -11.81 -17.38 -11.07
CA VAL A 235 -13.01 -17.18 -10.23
C VAL A 235 -12.63 -16.96 -8.77
N ILE A 236 -11.69 -17.74 -8.22
CA ILE A 236 -11.21 -17.57 -6.85
C ILE A 236 -10.57 -16.20 -6.67
N ILE A 237 -9.70 -15.78 -7.59
CA ILE A 237 -9.06 -14.46 -7.58
C ILE A 237 -10.13 -13.37 -7.58
N PHE A 238 -11.11 -13.48 -8.47
CA PHE A 238 -12.20 -12.51 -8.58
C PHE A 238 -13.02 -12.40 -7.29
N LEU A 239 -13.47 -13.52 -6.73
CA LEU A 239 -14.23 -13.54 -5.48
C LEU A 239 -13.41 -12.99 -4.30
N HIS A 240 -12.11 -13.30 -4.27
CA HIS A 240 -11.20 -12.73 -3.28
C HIS A 240 -11.07 -11.21 -3.43
N SER A 241 -10.93 -10.69 -4.65
CA SER A 241 -10.91 -9.25 -4.89
C SER A 241 -12.18 -8.56 -4.40
N PHE A 242 -13.37 -9.17 -4.60
CA PHE A 242 -14.62 -8.66 -4.04
C PHE A 242 -14.61 -8.62 -2.51
N TYR A 243 -14.16 -9.72 -1.88
CA TYR A 243 -14.04 -9.79 -0.43
C TYR A 243 -13.11 -8.72 0.12
N VAL A 244 -11.93 -8.56 -0.50
CA VAL A 244 -10.93 -7.53 -0.17
C VAL A 244 -11.56 -6.13 -0.19
N VAL A 245 -12.24 -5.77 -1.28
CA VAL A 245 -12.86 -4.44 -1.42
C VAL A 245 -13.94 -4.24 -0.36
N HIS A 246 -14.73 -5.28 -0.06
CA HIS A 246 -15.74 -5.21 0.99
C HIS A 246 -15.11 -5.01 2.38
N ALA A 247 -14.07 -5.78 2.70
CA ALA A 247 -13.38 -5.72 3.98
C ALA A 247 -12.62 -4.41 4.17
N GLU A 248 -11.98 -3.89 3.11
CA GLU A 248 -11.32 -2.59 3.12
C GLU A 248 -12.32 -1.46 3.34
N ASN A 249 -13.47 -1.47 2.64
CA ASN A 249 -14.53 -0.50 2.89
C ASN A 249 -15.03 -0.53 4.34
N LYS A 250 -15.15 -1.72 4.93
CA LYS A 250 -15.50 -1.87 6.35
C LYS A 250 -14.38 -1.31 7.26
N SER A 251 -13.12 -1.55 6.90
CA SER A 251 -11.95 -1.03 7.62
C SER A 251 -11.89 0.50 7.57
N ILE A 252 -12.04 1.12 6.39
CA ILE A 252 -12.05 2.59 6.23
C ILE A 252 -13.17 3.22 7.07
N ARG A 253 -14.38 2.64 7.04
CA ARG A 253 -15.49 3.10 7.89
C ARG A 253 -15.18 3.01 9.37
N LYS A 254 -14.44 1.98 9.79
CA LYS A 254 -14.00 1.80 11.17
C LYS A 254 -12.88 2.79 11.54
N LEU A 255 -11.91 2.97 10.65
CA LEU A 255 -10.76 3.87 10.84
C LEU A 255 -11.22 5.30 11.04
N THR A 256 -12.23 5.73 10.28
CA THR A 256 -12.77 7.09 10.29
C THR A 256 -13.93 7.31 11.28
N HIS A 257 -14.33 6.26 12.01
CA HIS A 257 -15.46 6.30 12.94
C HIS A 257 -15.21 7.28 14.09
N ASN A 258 -13.97 7.34 14.55
CA ASN A 258 -13.54 8.17 15.66
C ASN A 258 -13.57 9.65 15.28
N GLU A 259 -13.10 10.01 14.09
CA GLU A 259 -13.13 11.37 13.55
C GLU A 259 -14.57 11.82 13.29
N ARG A 260 -15.44 10.93 12.78
CA ARG A 260 -16.88 11.20 12.66
C ARG A 260 -17.50 11.54 14.00
N THR A 261 -17.15 10.78 15.02
CA THR A 261 -17.60 10.99 16.40
C THR A 261 -17.09 12.32 16.94
N ALA A 262 -15.83 12.66 16.67
CA ALA A 262 -15.23 13.91 17.09
C ALA A 262 -15.94 15.12 16.47
N ILE A 263 -16.27 15.04 15.18
CA ILE A 263 -17.06 16.07 14.48
C ILE A 263 -18.42 16.29 15.14
N SER A 264 -19.12 15.22 15.55
CA SER A 264 -20.40 15.37 16.27
C SER A 264 -20.25 16.05 17.63
N ILE A 265 -19.07 15.99 18.25
CA ILE A 265 -18.78 16.64 19.53
C ILE A 265 -18.41 18.11 19.32
N PHE A 266 -17.61 18.43 18.31
CA PHE A 266 -17.13 19.79 18.09
C PHE A 266 -18.18 20.70 17.43
N GLY A 267 -19.11 20.11 16.66
CA GLY A 267 -20.09 20.84 15.86
C GLY A 267 -19.46 21.52 14.64
N THR A 268 -20.28 21.83 13.63
CA THR A 268 -19.85 22.48 12.38
C THR A 268 -20.45 23.90 12.29
N PRO A 269 -19.63 24.98 12.27
CA PRO A 269 -18.18 25.02 12.42
C PRO A 269 -17.71 24.74 13.86
N PRO A 270 -16.46 24.29 14.05
CA PRO A 270 -15.87 24.10 15.37
C PRO A 270 -15.73 25.45 16.10
N ARG A 271 -16.06 25.47 17.40
CA ARG A 271 -15.98 26.68 18.22
C ARG A 271 -14.58 26.98 18.77
N LYS A 272 -13.70 25.98 18.80
CA LYS A 272 -12.35 26.06 19.36
C LYS A 272 -11.35 25.41 18.43
N LYS A 273 -10.07 25.76 18.58
CA LYS A 273 -8.97 25.08 17.88
C LYS A 273 -8.94 23.60 18.25
N ILE A 274 -8.50 22.77 17.31
CA ILE A 274 -8.39 21.32 17.46
C ILE A 274 -6.92 20.97 17.24
N TYR A 275 -6.26 20.50 18.29
CA TYR A 275 -4.90 19.95 18.22
C TYR A 275 -4.98 18.44 18.03
N THR A 276 -4.28 17.91 17.03
CA THR A 276 -4.33 16.48 16.70
C THR A 276 -3.07 16.03 15.99
N ASP A 277 -2.86 14.72 15.82
CA ASP A 277 -1.77 14.21 14.98
C ASP A 277 -2.03 14.49 13.49
N CYS A 278 -0.97 14.54 12.69
CA CYS A 278 -1.05 14.84 11.25
C CYS A 278 -2.01 13.95 10.46
N ALA A 279 -2.13 12.67 10.81
CA ALA A 279 -2.97 11.74 10.05
C ALA A 279 -4.45 12.01 10.34
N THR A 280 -4.81 12.18 11.61
CA THR A 280 -6.15 12.58 12.02
C THR A 280 -6.53 13.96 11.47
N LYS A 281 -5.59 14.92 11.46
CA LYS A 281 -5.77 16.22 10.80
C LYS A 281 -6.13 16.03 9.32
N GLY A 282 -5.35 15.24 8.59
CA GLY A 282 -5.61 14.94 7.18
C GLY A 282 -6.97 14.30 6.94
N VAL A 283 -7.41 13.39 7.81
CA VAL A 283 -8.76 12.78 7.76
C VAL A 283 -9.86 13.83 7.92
N LEU A 284 -9.75 14.69 8.93
CA LEU A 284 -10.73 15.74 9.19
C LEU A 284 -10.82 16.74 8.02
N GLU A 285 -9.68 17.21 7.52
CA GLU A 285 -9.62 18.19 6.43
C GLU A 285 -10.05 17.61 5.07
N TYR A 286 -9.65 16.37 4.78
CA TYR A 286 -9.89 15.75 3.47
C TYR A 286 -11.25 15.06 3.38
N LEU A 287 -11.59 14.18 4.32
CA LEU A 287 -12.81 13.37 4.24
C LEU A 287 -14.05 14.12 4.74
N TYR A 288 -13.87 15.04 5.69
CA TYR A 288 -14.99 15.75 6.31
C TYR A 288 -15.04 17.24 5.98
N ALA A 289 -14.20 17.68 5.04
CA ALA A 289 -14.15 19.07 4.57
C ALA A 289 -14.04 20.11 5.71
N TYR A 290 -13.36 19.75 6.82
CA TYR A 290 -13.12 20.63 7.96
C TYR A 290 -11.99 21.64 7.66
N ARG A 291 -12.07 22.32 6.52
CA ARG A 291 -11.09 23.28 6.05
C ARG A 291 -11.42 24.66 6.61
N TYR A 292 -11.03 24.88 7.86
CA TYR A 292 -11.06 26.19 8.49
C TYR A 292 -9.62 26.60 8.79
N ASP A 293 -9.17 27.70 8.19
CA ASP A 293 -7.79 28.16 8.32
C ASP A 293 -7.37 28.26 9.79
N ASN A 294 -6.28 27.56 10.12
CA ASN A 294 -5.67 27.52 11.45
C ASN A 294 -6.54 26.97 12.61
N VAL A 295 -7.66 26.33 12.31
CA VAL A 295 -8.46 25.68 13.35
C VAL A 295 -7.90 24.31 13.72
N ILE A 296 -7.48 23.50 12.75
CA ILE A 296 -6.89 22.19 13.00
C ILE A 296 -5.36 22.31 12.94
N VAL A 297 -4.74 22.11 14.10
CA VAL A 297 -3.29 22.27 14.31
C VAL A 297 -2.68 20.91 14.58
N ASP A 298 -1.56 20.62 13.90
CA ASP A 298 -0.74 19.47 14.27
C ASP A 298 0.01 19.83 15.55
N PHE A 299 -0.12 19.04 16.62
CA PHE A 299 0.62 19.32 17.85
C PHE A 299 2.14 19.10 17.70
N MET A 300 2.60 18.56 16.57
CA MET A 300 4.02 18.46 16.27
C MET A 300 4.66 19.85 16.17
N ASN A 301 5.65 20.09 17.04
CA ASN A 301 6.31 21.38 17.31
C ASN A 301 5.50 22.39 18.14
N THR A 302 4.34 22.00 18.68
CA THR A 302 3.63 22.84 19.65
C THR A 302 4.14 22.50 21.04
N ASN A 303 4.54 23.51 21.82
CA ASN A 303 4.81 23.30 23.23
C ASN A 303 3.47 23.04 23.95
N VAL A 304 3.37 21.94 24.69
CA VAL A 304 2.14 21.54 25.40
C VAL A 304 1.65 22.66 26.34
N LYS A 305 2.58 23.48 26.86
CA LYS A 305 2.26 24.62 27.72
C LYS A 305 1.55 25.75 26.99
N ASP A 306 1.62 25.81 25.67
CA ASP A 306 0.97 26.86 24.86
C ASP A 306 -0.45 26.44 24.42
N ILE A 307 -0.90 25.25 24.82
CA ILE A 307 -2.18 24.67 24.43
C ILE A 307 -3.22 24.96 25.53
N SER A 308 -4.03 26.01 25.32
CA SER A 308 -5.15 26.39 26.18
C SER A 308 -6.44 26.61 25.38
N ASP A 309 -7.58 26.47 26.06
CA ASP A 309 -8.93 26.66 25.51
C ASP A 309 -9.18 25.99 24.13
N CYS A 310 -8.81 24.72 24.01
CA CYS A 310 -8.89 23.98 22.75
C CYS A 310 -9.41 22.56 22.93
N TYR A 311 -9.71 21.90 21.82
CA TYR A 311 -9.91 20.45 21.77
C TYR A 311 -8.60 19.76 21.40
N ILE A 312 -8.41 18.57 21.92
CA ILE A 312 -7.24 17.73 21.65
C ILE A 312 -7.74 16.35 21.27
N ILE A 313 -7.29 15.86 20.12
CA ILE A 313 -7.57 14.52 19.64
C ILE A 313 -6.28 13.72 19.64
N ILE A 314 -6.34 12.56 20.28
CA ILE A 314 -5.25 11.60 20.29
C ILE A 314 -5.78 10.30 19.69
N ASN A 315 -5.28 9.94 18.51
CA ASN A 315 -5.49 8.64 17.91
C ASN A 315 -4.27 7.75 18.18
N LEU A 316 -4.32 6.94 19.25
CA LEU A 316 -3.20 6.07 19.64
C LEU A 316 -2.94 4.93 18.65
N GLU A 317 -3.90 4.56 17.81
CA GLU A 317 -3.68 3.55 16.77
C GLU A 317 -2.63 4.02 15.74
N ASN A 318 -2.71 5.29 15.32
CA ASN A 318 -1.72 5.89 14.42
C ASN A 318 -0.33 5.88 15.03
N PHE A 319 -0.22 6.15 16.34
CA PHE A 319 1.07 6.14 17.03
C PHE A 319 1.66 4.74 17.15
N VAL A 320 0.85 3.72 17.43
CA VAL A 320 1.31 2.32 17.49
C VAL A 320 1.82 1.88 16.12
N GLU A 321 1.10 2.20 15.04
CA GLU A 321 1.55 1.87 13.68
C GLU A 321 2.86 2.58 13.32
N LEU A 322 2.98 3.88 13.64
CA LEU A 322 4.20 4.65 13.44
C LEU A 322 5.37 4.12 14.30
N ASN A 323 5.12 3.66 15.52
CA ASN A 323 6.13 3.02 16.36
C ASN A 323 6.59 1.67 15.79
N ILE A 324 5.67 0.82 15.33
CA ILE A 324 5.99 -0.48 14.74
C ILE A 324 6.79 -0.32 13.45
N LEU A 325 6.34 0.54 12.53
CA LEU A 325 7.00 0.74 11.24
C LEU A 325 8.30 1.51 11.39
N TYR A 326 8.31 2.53 12.25
CA TYR A 326 9.32 3.57 12.25
C TYR A 326 9.90 3.96 13.61
N GLY A 327 9.59 3.24 14.69
CA GLY A 327 10.19 3.48 16.01
C GLY A 327 9.86 4.85 16.64
N ILE A 328 8.80 5.53 16.18
CA ILE A 328 8.40 6.84 16.73
C ILE A 328 7.77 6.67 18.11
N ASP A 329 8.31 7.34 19.12
CA ASP A 329 7.77 7.32 20.48
C ASP A 329 6.50 8.16 20.63
N ILE A 330 5.61 7.68 21.51
CA ILE A 330 4.39 8.39 21.90
C ILE A 330 4.78 9.60 22.78
N PRO A 331 4.34 10.84 22.45
CA PRO A 331 4.65 12.02 23.25
C PRO A 331 4.27 11.86 24.73
N GLY A 332 5.08 12.38 25.64
CA GLY A 332 4.88 12.20 27.09
C GLY A 332 3.51 12.67 27.60
N PHE A 333 2.99 13.78 27.06
CA PHE A 333 1.68 14.32 27.43
C PHE A 333 0.50 13.44 27.00
N VAL A 334 0.70 12.55 26.03
CA VAL A 334 -0.33 11.57 25.63
C VAL A 334 -0.48 10.52 26.73
N LYS A 335 0.63 10.16 27.40
CA LYS A 335 0.63 9.23 28.54
C LYS A 335 0.17 9.93 29.82
N ASN A 336 0.63 11.15 30.04
CA ASN A 336 0.38 11.95 31.23
C ASN A 336 -0.15 13.35 30.82
N PRO A 337 -1.45 13.48 30.49
CA PRO A 337 -2.02 14.78 30.14
C PRO A 337 -2.00 15.72 31.36
N PRO A 338 -1.84 17.05 31.17
CA PRO A 338 -1.98 18.03 32.24
C PRO A 338 -3.30 17.89 33.00
N ASP A 339 -3.29 18.12 34.31
CA ASP A 339 -4.49 18.01 35.17
C ASP A 339 -5.62 18.97 34.77
N THR A 340 -5.28 20.07 34.08
CA THR A 340 -6.24 21.03 33.54
C THR A 340 -7.00 20.51 32.32
N TRP A 341 -6.59 19.37 31.75
CA TRP A 341 -7.25 18.80 30.57
C TRP A 341 -8.34 17.80 30.99
N LYS A 342 -9.56 18.06 30.53
CA LYS A 342 -10.71 17.21 30.80
C LYS A 342 -10.95 16.23 29.65
N ILE A 343 -10.97 14.93 29.95
CA ILE A 343 -11.36 13.91 28.96
C ILE A 343 -12.87 14.06 28.67
N ILE A 344 -13.22 14.36 27.42
CA ILE A 344 -14.60 14.40 26.93
C ILE A 344 -15.07 13.00 26.54
N LYS A 345 -14.23 12.30 25.77
CA LYS A 345 -14.54 10.97 25.26
C LYS A 345 -13.29 10.12 25.17
N LYS A 346 -13.41 8.87 25.61
CA LYS A 346 -12.38 7.85 25.44
C LYS A 346 -13.03 6.63 24.82
N SER A 347 -12.54 6.22 23.65
CA SER A 347 -12.89 4.96 23.00
C SER A 347 -11.69 4.05 23.10
N ILE A 348 -11.88 2.83 23.59
CA ILE A 348 -10.84 1.79 23.62
C ILE A 348 -11.28 0.70 22.64
N THR A 349 -10.45 0.42 21.65
CA THR A 349 -10.70 -0.66 20.70
C THR A 349 -10.27 -1.99 21.31
N THR A 350 -10.88 -3.09 20.85
CA THR A 350 -10.54 -4.44 21.34
C THR A 350 -9.08 -4.83 21.10
N LYS A 351 -8.35 -4.09 20.25
CA LYS A 351 -6.92 -4.27 19.98
C LYS A 351 -6.02 -3.41 20.88
N GLY A 352 -6.58 -2.73 21.90
CA GLY A 352 -5.83 -1.83 22.78
C GLY A 352 -5.52 -0.45 22.17
N GLY A 353 -5.98 -0.20 20.95
CA GLY A 353 -6.00 1.15 20.38
C GLY A 353 -6.92 2.04 21.22
N SER A 354 -6.59 3.32 21.34
CA SER A 354 -7.54 4.25 21.96
C SER A 354 -7.61 5.58 21.25
N TYR A 355 -8.81 6.14 21.27
CA TYR A 355 -9.12 7.44 20.73
C TYR A 355 -9.61 8.31 21.87
N ILE A 356 -8.85 9.37 22.15
CA ILE A 356 -9.11 10.25 23.29
C ILE A 356 -9.40 11.64 22.75
N ILE A 357 -10.56 12.17 23.10
CA ILE A 357 -10.90 13.57 22.90
C ILE A 357 -10.83 14.25 24.28
N MET A 358 -10.01 15.28 24.37
CA MET A 358 -9.86 16.10 25.56
C MET A 358 -10.22 17.55 25.27
N GLN A 359 -10.56 18.29 26.30
CA GLN A 359 -10.69 19.74 26.29
C GLN A 359 -9.63 20.31 27.24
N ALA A 360 -8.77 21.17 26.71
CA ALA A 360 -7.82 21.92 27.52
C ALA A 360 -8.57 23.06 28.25
N GLY A 361 -8.35 23.18 29.56
CA GLY A 361 -8.80 24.33 30.34
C GLY A 361 -8.04 25.62 29.99
N GLU A 362 -8.51 26.74 30.54
CA GLU A 362 -7.72 27.96 30.62
C GLU A 362 -6.60 27.74 31.65
N LEU A 363 -5.40 28.27 31.34
CA LEU A 363 -4.22 28.16 32.20
C LEU A 363 -4.26 29.13 33.37
#